data_AF-A0A2S0NGZ3-F1
#
_entry.id   AF-A0A2S0NGZ3-F1
#
_cell.length_a   1.000
_cell.length_b   1.000
_cell.length_c   1.000
_cell.angle_alpha   90.00
_cell.angle_beta   90.00
_cell.angle_gamma   90.00
#
_symmetry.space_group_name_H-M   'P 1'
#
loop_
_entity.id
_entity.type
_entity.pdbx_description
1 polymer ?
#
loop_
_entity_poly.entity_id
_entity_poly.type
_entity_poly.pdbx_seq_one_letter_code
_entity_poly.pdbx_strand_id
1 'polypeptide(L)'
;MSRPLLASLLAALALAAIAPAASAQTPGAAADLAGRWTSDTRDERGMEIRTEGVGIAAVRRWRTDGTVCTQVLTGTFDPARRSAALDQRSTCENGANGTGPACALRVTAGDRLVLTCPDFNPRTFRRASR
;
A
#
# COMPACT_ATOMS: atom_id res chain seq x y z
N MET A 1 -4.70 65.23 21.94
CA MET A 1 -4.36 65.14 20.51
C MET A 1 -2.84 65.14 20.44
N SER A 2 -2.07 64.18 19.95
CA SER A 2 -2.29 62.87 19.33
C SER A 2 -0.92 62.19 19.42
N ARG A 3 -0.82 60.94 19.89
CA ARG A 3 0.43 60.16 19.89
C ARG A 3 0.60 59.52 18.51
N PRO A 4 1.76 59.70 17.86
CA PRO A 4 2.38 58.61 17.11
C PRO A 4 3.85 58.53 17.57
N LEU A 5 4.40 57.39 17.92
CA LEU A 5 4.98 56.47 16.95
C LEU A 5 5.29 55.18 17.75
N LEU A 6 4.28 54.32 17.89
CA LEU A 6 4.41 52.96 18.42
C LEU A 6 3.84 52.03 17.36
N ALA A 7 4.48 51.97 16.18
CA ALA A 7 3.98 51.15 15.08
C ALA A 7 5.05 50.76 14.06
N SER A 8 6.30 50.52 14.47
CA SER A 8 7.34 50.12 13.49
C SER A 8 8.26 48.99 13.95
N LEU A 9 7.94 48.30 15.05
CA LEU A 9 8.82 47.29 15.63
C LEU A 9 8.11 45.94 15.84
N LEU A 10 7.36 45.49 14.81
CA LEU A 10 6.68 44.18 14.82
C LEU A 10 6.62 43.52 13.43
N ALA A 11 7.52 43.88 12.51
CA ALA A 11 7.54 43.34 11.15
C ALA A 11 8.77 42.47 10.84
N ALA A 12 9.41 41.90 11.86
CA ALA A 12 10.57 41.04 11.67
C ALA A 12 10.62 39.97 12.76
N LEU A 13 9.71 38.98 12.73
CA LEU A 13 9.93 37.64 13.29
C LEU A 13 8.71 36.73 13.04
N ALA A 14 8.38 36.43 11.79
CA ALA A 14 7.44 35.34 11.46
C ALA A 14 7.66 34.81 10.04
N LEU A 15 8.92 34.65 9.61
CA LEU A 15 9.26 33.72 8.53
C LEU A 15 10.05 32.55 9.12
N ALA A 16 9.48 31.92 10.15
CA ALA A 16 9.87 30.58 10.53
C ALA A 16 9.17 29.61 9.58
N ALA A 17 9.90 29.23 8.54
CA ALA A 17 9.78 27.94 7.84
C ALA A 17 8.36 27.45 7.53
N ILE A 18 7.76 27.95 6.45
CA ILE A 18 6.95 27.09 5.59
C ILE A 18 7.93 26.41 4.62
N ALA A 19 8.86 25.62 5.16
CA ALA A 19 9.29 24.48 4.38
C ALA A 19 7.99 23.69 4.12
N PRO A 20 7.73 23.17 2.92
CA PRO A 20 6.82 22.05 2.86
C PRO A 20 7.35 21.10 3.92
N ALA A 21 6.50 20.66 4.84
CA ALA A 21 6.70 19.34 5.36
C ALA A 21 6.69 18.45 4.10
N ALA A 22 7.86 18.31 3.46
CA ALA A 22 8.34 17.01 3.06
C ALA A 22 8.09 16.21 4.31
N SER A 23 6.91 15.58 4.32
CA SER A 23 6.49 14.63 5.32
C SER A 23 7.76 13.89 5.67
N ALA A 24 8.08 13.75 6.95
CA ALA A 24 9.04 12.73 7.34
C ALA A 24 8.53 11.46 6.64
N GLN A 25 9.11 11.16 5.48
CA GLN A 25 8.75 10.07 4.61
C GLN A 25 9.31 8.95 5.42
N THR A 26 8.51 8.36 6.31
CA THR A 26 8.96 7.31 7.21
C THR A 26 9.67 6.31 6.33
N PRO A 27 11.01 6.26 6.32
CA PRO A 27 11.74 5.35 5.48
C PRO A 27 11.42 4.00 6.10
N GLY A 28 10.49 3.25 5.53
CA GLY A 28 9.97 2.06 6.19
C GLY A 28 8.56 1.65 5.82
N ALA A 29 7.59 2.54 5.69
CA ALA A 29 6.18 2.09 5.67
C ALA A 29 5.81 1.16 4.50
N ALA A 30 6.37 1.39 3.30
CA ALA A 30 6.25 0.45 2.18
C ALA A 30 7.22 -0.74 2.34
N ALA A 31 8.45 -0.52 2.82
CA ALA A 31 9.42 -1.58 3.08
C ALA A 31 8.92 -2.60 4.13
N ASP A 32 8.06 -2.17 5.06
CA ASP A 32 7.39 -3.02 6.05
C ASP A 32 6.36 -3.95 5.39
N LEU A 33 5.96 -3.69 4.16
CA LEU A 33 5.13 -4.62 3.38
C LEU A 33 5.95 -5.71 2.74
N ALA A 34 7.23 -5.46 2.46
CA ALA A 34 8.08 -6.39 1.74
C ALA A 34 8.20 -7.72 2.52
N GLY A 35 8.19 -8.81 1.78
CA GLY A 35 8.30 -10.17 2.31
C GLY A 35 7.08 -11.03 2.00
N ARG A 36 6.99 -12.15 2.73
CA ARG A 36 5.97 -13.18 2.52
C ARG A 36 4.80 -13.02 3.48
N TRP A 37 3.61 -13.21 2.92
CA TRP A 37 2.34 -13.12 3.60
C TRP A 37 1.55 -14.41 3.40
N THR A 38 1.10 -15.03 4.48
CA THR A 38 0.29 -16.24 4.46
C THR A 38 -1.18 -15.87 4.42
N SER A 39 -1.97 -16.57 3.60
CA SER A 39 -3.42 -16.35 3.57
C SER A 39 -4.11 -17.11 4.69
N ASP A 40 -5.23 -16.55 5.18
CA ASP A 40 -6.11 -17.25 6.12
C ASP A 40 -6.94 -18.37 5.43
N THR A 41 -6.95 -18.45 4.09
CA THR A 41 -7.73 -19.44 3.34
C THR A 41 -6.88 -20.58 2.77
N ARG A 42 -7.37 -21.83 2.82
CA ARG A 42 -6.62 -23.03 2.39
C ARG A 42 -6.21 -23.05 0.92
N ASP A 43 -7.01 -22.45 0.04
CA ASP A 43 -6.77 -22.47 -1.41
C ASP A 43 -5.73 -21.43 -1.85
N GLU A 44 -5.31 -20.54 -0.96
CA GLU A 44 -4.30 -19.53 -1.20
C GLU A 44 -2.95 -20.00 -0.67
N ARG A 45 -1.92 -19.95 -1.52
CA ARG A 45 -0.54 -20.20 -1.08
C ARG A 45 0.11 -18.97 -0.45
N GLY A 46 -0.58 -17.83 -0.46
CA GLY A 46 -0.13 -16.56 0.09
C GLY A 46 0.28 -15.55 -0.98
N MET A 47 0.97 -14.52 -0.53
CA MET A 47 1.40 -13.38 -1.33
C MET A 47 2.85 -13.01 -0.98
N GLU A 48 3.69 -12.79 -1.98
CA GLU A 48 5.03 -12.21 -1.81
C GLU A 48 5.00 -10.77 -2.31
N ILE A 49 5.45 -9.84 -1.48
CA ILE A 49 5.52 -8.41 -1.82
C ILE A 49 6.98 -7.98 -1.91
N ARG A 50 7.30 -7.24 -2.96
CA ARG A 50 8.55 -6.50 -3.14
C ARG A 50 8.24 -5.02 -3.28
N THR A 51 9.15 -4.19 -2.78
CA THR A 51 8.99 -2.74 -2.80
C THR A 51 10.25 -2.03 -3.24
N GLU A 52 10.08 -0.95 -4.01
CA GLU A 52 11.13 -0.01 -4.40
C GLU A 52 10.61 1.42 -4.16
N GLY A 53 11.12 2.08 -3.12
CA GLY A 53 10.52 3.30 -2.61
C GLY A 53 9.07 3.06 -2.17
N VAL A 54 8.11 3.71 -2.83
CA VAL A 54 6.66 3.51 -2.62
C VAL A 54 6.03 2.54 -3.62
N GLY A 55 6.78 2.08 -4.63
CA GLY A 55 6.30 1.10 -5.60
C GLY A 55 6.11 -0.27 -4.94
N ILE A 56 5.00 -0.93 -5.27
CA ILE A 56 4.67 -2.29 -4.85
C ILE A 56 4.62 -3.18 -6.09
N ALA A 57 5.30 -4.32 -6.00
CA ALA A 57 5.07 -5.47 -6.86
C ALA A 57 4.74 -6.67 -5.96
N ALA A 58 3.55 -7.23 -6.11
CA ALA A 58 3.10 -8.37 -5.34
C ALA A 58 2.71 -9.53 -6.25
N VAL A 59 3.02 -10.74 -5.81
CA VAL A 59 2.65 -11.99 -6.49
C VAL A 59 1.82 -12.82 -5.54
N ARG A 60 0.56 -13.05 -5.90
CA ARG A 60 -0.37 -13.94 -5.21
C ARG A 60 -0.48 -15.25 -5.99
N ARG A 61 -0.57 -16.37 -5.28
CA ARG A 61 -0.81 -17.69 -5.89
C ARG A 61 -1.93 -18.42 -5.18
N TRP A 62 -2.88 -18.94 -5.93
CA TRP A 62 -4.01 -19.70 -5.39
C TRP A 62 -4.31 -20.90 -6.28
N ARG A 63 -5.15 -21.79 -5.77
CA ARG A 63 -5.75 -22.88 -6.53
C ARG A 63 -7.24 -22.64 -6.66
N THR A 64 -7.79 -22.87 -7.84
CA THR A 64 -9.24 -22.86 -8.10
C THR A 64 -9.57 -24.09 -8.92
N ASP A 65 -10.50 -24.92 -8.45
CA ASP A 65 -10.96 -26.13 -9.17
C ASP A 65 -9.81 -27.02 -9.66
N GLY A 66 -8.80 -27.22 -8.82
CA GLY A 66 -7.61 -28.02 -9.14
C GLY A 66 -6.54 -27.30 -9.99
N THR A 67 -6.85 -26.16 -10.58
CA THR A 67 -5.93 -25.34 -11.40
C THR A 67 -5.14 -24.37 -10.53
N VAL A 68 -3.82 -24.28 -10.70
CA VAL A 68 -3.02 -23.24 -10.03
C VAL A 68 -3.06 -21.95 -10.86
N CYS A 69 -3.28 -20.84 -10.17
CA CYS A 69 -3.27 -19.51 -10.74
C CYS A 69 -2.28 -18.60 -10.01
N THR A 70 -1.70 -17.68 -10.76
CA THR A 70 -0.81 -16.62 -10.27
C THR A 70 -1.41 -15.28 -10.65
N GLN A 71 -1.34 -14.30 -9.75
CA GLN A 71 -1.78 -12.93 -9.99
C GLN A 71 -0.62 -12.01 -9.64
N VAL A 72 -0.24 -11.20 -10.62
CA VAL A 72 0.69 -10.10 -10.45
C VAL A 72 -0.11 -8.85 -10.15
N LEU A 73 0.27 -8.17 -9.08
CA LEU A 73 -0.35 -6.96 -8.57
C LEU A 73 0.71 -5.86 -8.52
N THR A 74 0.47 -4.73 -9.17
CA THR A 74 1.44 -3.63 -9.23
C THR A 74 0.78 -2.30 -8.95
N GLY A 75 1.45 -1.43 -8.19
CA GLY A 75 0.93 -0.09 -7.92
C GLY A 75 1.81 0.68 -6.96
N THR A 76 1.23 1.72 -6.36
CA THR A 76 1.94 2.63 -5.45
C THR A 76 1.28 2.63 -4.08
N PHE A 77 2.09 2.46 -3.03
CA PHE A 77 1.63 2.55 -1.65
C PHE A 77 1.50 4.00 -1.19
N ASP A 78 0.33 4.34 -0.65
CA ASP A 78 0.12 5.56 0.11
C ASP A 78 0.38 5.25 1.60
N PRO A 79 1.50 5.72 2.19
CA PRO A 79 1.81 5.46 3.58
C PRO A 79 0.90 6.22 4.55
N ALA A 80 0.35 7.37 4.16
CA ALA A 80 -0.56 8.15 5.00
C ALA A 80 -1.92 7.44 5.15
N ARG A 81 -2.38 6.77 4.08
CA ARG A 81 -3.62 5.97 4.09
C ARG A 81 -3.40 4.49 4.42
N ARG A 82 -2.14 4.05 4.45
CA ARG A 82 -1.72 2.64 4.59
C ARG A 82 -2.43 1.73 3.57
N SER A 83 -2.48 2.18 2.32
CA SER A 83 -3.20 1.47 1.25
C SER A 83 -2.56 1.65 -0.11
N ALA A 84 -2.86 0.76 -1.05
CA ALA A 84 -2.51 0.89 -2.46
C ALA A 84 -3.69 0.52 -3.37
N ALA A 85 -3.80 1.18 -4.51
CA ALA A 85 -4.54 0.66 -5.66
C ALA A 85 -3.54 -0.14 -6.51
N LEU A 86 -3.92 -1.36 -6.88
CA LEU A 86 -3.06 -2.33 -7.55
C LEU A 86 -3.70 -2.78 -8.86
N ASP A 87 -3.03 -2.53 -9.97
CA ASP A 87 -3.37 -3.14 -11.24
C ASP A 87 -3.13 -4.65 -11.16
N GLN A 88 -4.03 -5.42 -11.77
CA GLN A 88 -3.99 -6.88 -11.67
C GLN A 88 -3.90 -7.57 -13.02
N ARG A 89 -3.06 -8.60 -13.06
CA ARG A 89 -2.98 -9.55 -14.16
C ARG A 89 -2.87 -10.97 -13.62
N SER A 90 -3.80 -11.81 -14.02
CA SER A 90 -3.90 -13.21 -13.60
C SER A 90 -3.51 -14.15 -14.74
N THR A 91 -2.81 -15.22 -14.39
CA THR A 91 -2.51 -16.34 -15.26
C THR A 91 -2.82 -17.66 -14.57
N CYS A 92 -3.45 -18.60 -15.28
CA CYS A 92 -3.80 -19.91 -14.75
C CYS A 92 -3.21 -21.02 -15.64
N GLU A 93 -2.86 -22.16 -15.05
CA GLU A 93 -2.28 -23.30 -15.77
C GLU A 93 -3.20 -23.88 -16.84
N ASN A 94 -4.52 -23.74 -16.68
CA ASN A 94 -5.53 -24.14 -17.66
C ASN A 94 -5.72 -23.12 -18.82
N GLY A 95 -4.92 -22.05 -18.85
CA GLY A 95 -4.98 -21.00 -19.87
C GLY A 95 -5.98 -19.87 -19.58
N ALA A 96 -6.73 -19.92 -18.47
CA ALA A 96 -7.61 -18.84 -18.04
C ALA A 96 -6.79 -17.64 -17.53
N ASN A 97 -6.40 -16.77 -18.46
CA ASN A 97 -5.64 -15.55 -18.18
C ASN A 97 -6.56 -14.33 -18.28
N GLY A 98 -6.28 -13.29 -17.50
CA GLY A 98 -7.10 -12.09 -17.54
C GLY A 98 -6.47 -10.89 -16.86
N THR A 99 -6.96 -9.72 -17.25
CA THR A 99 -6.81 -8.48 -16.49
C THR A 99 -8.17 -8.12 -15.91
N GLY A 100 -8.18 -7.52 -14.74
CA GLY A 100 -9.40 -7.08 -14.08
C GLY A 100 -9.27 -5.65 -13.59
N PRO A 101 -10.35 -5.06 -13.06
CA PRO A 101 -10.32 -3.75 -12.43
C PRO A 101 -9.32 -3.72 -11.26
N ALA A 102 -8.82 -2.52 -10.92
CA ALA A 102 -7.82 -2.39 -9.86
C ALA A 102 -8.29 -3.00 -8.52
N CYS A 103 -7.38 -3.68 -7.85
CA CYS A 103 -7.56 -4.17 -6.49
C CYS A 103 -7.14 -3.10 -5.47
N ALA A 104 -7.79 -3.08 -4.31
CA ALA A 104 -7.36 -2.30 -3.17
C ALA A 104 -6.60 -3.18 -2.18
N LEU A 105 -5.36 -2.80 -1.85
CA LEU A 105 -4.60 -3.37 -0.75
C LEU A 105 -4.64 -2.42 0.43
N ARG A 106 -4.94 -2.92 1.63
CA ARG A 106 -4.93 -2.13 2.86
C ARG A 106 -4.20 -2.88 3.96
N VAL A 107 -3.36 -2.15 4.70
CA VAL A 107 -2.76 -2.65 5.95
C VAL A 107 -3.67 -2.28 7.10
N THR A 108 -4.10 -3.27 7.87
CA THR A 108 -4.92 -3.05 9.06
C THR A 108 -4.06 -3.04 10.32
N ALA A 109 -4.67 -2.73 11.47
CA ALA A 109 -3.99 -2.84 12.76
C ALA A 109 -3.65 -4.32 13.04
N GLY A 110 -2.41 -4.58 13.50
CA GLY A 110 -1.94 -5.93 13.84
C GLY A 110 -1.30 -6.72 12.68
N ASP A 111 -0.57 -6.05 11.78
CA ASP A 111 0.22 -6.68 10.69
C ASP A 111 -0.58 -7.65 9.82
N ARG A 112 -1.77 -7.21 9.42
CA ARG A 112 -2.63 -7.92 8.46
C ARG A 112 -2.79 -7.10 7.20
N LEU A 113 -2.83 -7.80 6.07
CA LEU A 113 -3.16 -7.23 4.78
C LEU A 113 -4.54 -7.70 4.36
N VAL A 114 -5.35 -6.77 3.85
CA VAL A 114 -6.61 -7.08 3.20
C VAL A 114 -6.49 -6.68 1.73
N LEU A 115 -6.69 -7.64 0.84
CA LEU A 115 -6.77 -7.46 -0.60
C LEU A 115 -8.23 -7.56 -1.02
N THR A 116 -8.77 -6.48 -1.56
CA THR A 116 -10.13 -6.42 -2.08
C THR A 116 -10.07 -6.20 -3.58
N CYS A 117 -10.57 -7.15 -4.36
CA CYS A 117 -10.70 -7.02 -5.80
C CYS A 117 -12.18 -7.16 -6.18
N PRO A 118 -12.69 -6.47 -7.21
CA PRO A 118 -14.09 -6.58 -7.61
C PRO A 118 -14.51 -7.99 -8.02
N ASP A 119 -13.57 -8.81 -8.48
CA ASP A 119 -13.84 -10.12 -9.08
C ASP A 119 -13.94 -11.25 -8.04
N PHE A 120 -13.60 -10.99 -6.76
CA PHE A 120 -13.63 -12.02 -5.73
C PHE A 120 -13.79 -11.47 -4.30
N ASN A 121 -14.19 -12.37 -3.39
CA ASN A 121 -14.33 -12.03 -1.96
C ASN A 121 -13.01 -11.57 -1.33
N PRO A 122 -13.02 -10.50 -0.50
CA PRO A 122 -11.81 -9.97 0.13
C PRO A 122 -10.93 -11.05 0.77
N ARG A 123 -9.62 -10.96 0.55
CA ARG A 123 -8.61 -11.89 1.06
C ARG A 123 -7.81 -11.25 2.17
N THR A 124 -7.66 -11.97 3.27
CA THR A 124 -6.85 -11.53 4.41
C THR A 124 -5.57 -12.34 4.46
N PHE A 125 -4.46 -11.65 4.65
CA PHE A 125 -3.15 -12.23 4.82
C PHE A 125 -2.50 -11.78 6.13
N ARG A 126 -1.67 -12.63 6.70
CA ARG A 126 -0.83 -12.36 7.87
C ARG A 126 0.62 -12.47 7.47
N ARG A 127 1.49 -11.80 8.22
CA ARG A 127 2.93 -11.92 7.97
C ARG A 127 3.37 -13.37 8.20
N ALA A 128 4.13 -13.93 7.26
CA ALA A 128 4.69 -15.26 7.46
C ALA A 128 5.67 -15.23 8.63
N SER A 129 5.53 -16.15 9.58
CA SER A 129 6.53 -16.38 10.63
C SER A 129 7.85 -16.79 9.96
N ARG A 130 8.95 -16.15 10.37
CA ARG A 130 10.29 -16.40 9.85
C ARG A 130 10.78 -17.80 10.21
#